data_AF-A0A1Z7YWA5-F1
#
_entry.id   AF-A0A1Z7YWA5-F1
#
_cell.length_a   1.000
_cell.length_b   1.000
_cell.length_c   1.000
_cell.angle_alpha   90.00
_cell.angle_beta   90.00
_cell.angle_gamma   90.00
#
_symmetry.space_group_name_H-M   'P 1'
#
loop_
_entity.id
_entity.type
_entity.pdbx_description
1 polymer ?
#
loop_
_entity_poly.entity_id
_entity_poly.type
_entity_poly.pdbx_seq_one_letter_code
_entity_poly.pdbx_strand_id
1 'polypeptide(L)' 'MLVKAFKVSGIVGTLLLLINQYDALFGSAELRVIPAVLTYCVPFVVFIAGQISGKQEDKRG' A
#
# COMPACT_ATOMS: atom_id res chain seq x y z
N MET A 1 -6.02 -9.36 -11.52
CA MET A 1 -6.36 -8.61 -10.29
C MET A 1 -5.13 -8.42 -9.40
N LEU A 2 -4.40 -9.48 -9.04
CA LEU A 2 -3.18 -9.37 -8.22
C LEU A 2 -2.11 -8.45 -8.83
N VAL A 3 -1.81 -8.55 -10.14
CA VAL A 3 -0.82 -7.67 -10.79
C VAL A 3 -1.18 -6.18 -10.66
N LYS A 4 -2.47 -5.84 -10.77
CA LYS A 4 -2.94 -4.45 -10.55
C LYS A 4 -2.75 -4.04 -9.10
N ALA A 5 -3.10 -4.91 -8.15
CA ALA A 5 -2.91 -4.67 -6.72
C ALA A 5 -1.44 -4.46 -6.35
N PHE A 6 -0.54 -5.30 -6.88
CA PHE A 6 0.90 -5.14 -6.71
C PHE A 6 1.42 -3.85 -7.33
N LYS A 7 0.94 -3.47 -8.52
CA LYS A 7 1.34 -2.19 -9.14
C LYS A 7 0.90 -0.99 -8.29
N VAL A 8 -0.34 -1.00 -7.81
CA VAL A 8 -0.88 0.07 -6.94
C VAL A 8 -0.11 0.11 -5.63
N SER A 9 0.06 -1.03 -4.97
CA SER A 9 0.82 -1.14 -3.71
C SER A 9 2.28 -0.73 -3.86
N GLY A 10 2.95 -1.09 -4.95
CA GLY A 10 4.32 -0.67 -5.22
C GLY A 10 4.46 0.84 -5.39
N ILE A 11 3.58 1.47 -6.18
CA ILE A 11 3.62 2.92 -6.43
C ILE A 11 3.24 3.68 -5.15
N VAL A 12 2.05 3.40 -4.60
CA VAL A 12 1.53 4.09 -3.41
C VAL A 12 2.42 3.84 -2.22
N GLY A 13 2.83 2.59 -1.99
CA GLY A 13 3.73 2.22 -0.90
C GLY A 13 5.11 2.88 -1.02
N THR A 14 5.67 3.01 -2.21
CA THR A 14 6.96 3.72 -2.38
C THR A 14 6.82 5.21 -2.08
N LEU A 15 5.76 5.85 -2.57
CA LEU A 15 5.49 7.25 -2.25
C LEU A 15 5.29 7.45 -0.74
N LEU A 16 4.50 6.57 -0.11
CA LEU A 16 4.24 6.62 1.33
C LEU A 16 5.51 6.34 2.14
N LEU A 17 6.39 5.43 1.71
CA LEU A 17 7.64 5.13 2.40
C LEU A 17 8.58 6.34 2.32
N LEU A 18 8.69 6.94 1.13
CA LEU A 18 9.51 8.12 0.91
C LEU A 18 9.06 9.29 1.80
N ILE A 19 7.75 9.54 1.95
CA ILE A 19 7.29 10.64 2.82
C ILE A 19 7.34 10.30 4.31
N ASN A 20 7.11 9.04 4.70
CA ASN A 20 6.98 8.62 6.10
C ASN A 20 8.34 8.33 6.75
N GLN A 21 9.34 7.95 5.95
CA GLN A 21 10.67 7.56 6.41
C GLN A 21 11.79 8.17 5.56
N TYR A 22 11.56 9.35 4.95
CA TYR A 22 12.57 10.04 4.15
C TYR A 22 13.92 10.11 4.86
N ASP A 23 13.92 10.57 6.10
CA ASP A 23 15.12 10.76 6.91
C ASP A 23 15.80 9.44 7.30
N ALA A 24 15.05 8.33 7.34
CA ALA A 24 15.63 7.00 7.57
C ALA A 24 16.20 6.38 6.28
N LEU A 25 15.79 6.86 5.10
CA LEU A 25 16.32 6.42 3.80
C LEU A 25 17.52 7.25 3.34
N PHE A 26 17.49 8.56 3.60
CA PHE A 26 18.47 9.51 3.07
C PHE A 26 19.22 10.31 4.15
N GLY A 27 18.81 10.19 5.40
CA GLY A 27 19.41 10.89 6.54
C GLY A 27 20.10 9.93 7.51
N SER A 28 20.01 10.24 8.80
CA SER A 28 20.70 9.48 9.86
C SER A 28 19.74 8.71 10.78
N ALA A 29 18.44 8.75 10.50
CA ALA A 29 17.45 8.06 11.33
C ALA A 29 17.45 6.54 11.07
N GLU A 30 17.05 5.76 12.08
CA GLU A 30 16.90 4.32 11.92
C GLU A 30 15.63 3.96 11.14
N LEU A 31 15.77 2.97 10.24
CA LEU A 31 14.65 2.48 9.45
C LEU A 31 13.68 1.68 10.32
N ARG A 32 12.45 2.18 10.47
CA ARG A 32 11.41 1.46 11.23
C ARG A 32 10.79 0.42 10.30
N VAL A 33 11.32 -0.80 10.36
CA VAL A 33 11.00 -1.92 9.45
C VAL A 33 9.50 -2.25 9.43
N ILE A 34 8.85 -2.33 10.60
CA ILE A 34 7.42 -2.69 10.68
C ILE A 34 6.56 -1.67 9.91
N PRO A 35 6.65 -0.35 10.18
CA PRO A 35 5.95 0.65 9.36
C PRO A 35 6.35 0.61 7.88
N ALA A 36 7.62 0.38 7.54
CA ALA A 36 8.08 0.31 6.16
C ALA A 36 7.39 -0.82 5.38
N VAL A 37 7.28 -2.01 5.97
CA VAL A 37 6.57 -3.15 5.36
C VAL A 37 5.08 -2.87 5.25
N LEU A 38 4.45 -2.40 6.33
CA LEU A 38 3.01 -2.10 6.34
C LEU A 38 2.61 -1.03 5.32
N THR A 39 3.53 -0.12 5.02
CA THR A 39 3.34 0.92 4.01
C THR A 39 3.04 0.34 2.62
N TYR A 40 3.57 -0.85 2.30
CA TYR A 40 3.22 -1.58 1.07
C TYR A 40 2.04 -2.52 1.27
N CYS A 41 1.96 -3.21 2.41
CA CYS A 41 0.90 -4.20 2.66
C CYS A 41 -0.49 -3.58 2.73
N VAL A 42 -0.64 -2.42 3.38
CA VAL A 42 -1.94 -1.77 3.57
C VAL A 42 -2.59 -1.37 2.23
N PRO A 43 -1.92 -0.65 1.30
CA PRO A 43 -2.49 -0.34 0.00
C PRO A 43 -2.88 -1.58 -0.82
N PHE A 44 -2.12 -2.68 -0.72
CA PHE A 44 -2.45 -3.94 -1.38
C PHE A 44 -3.78 -4.50 -0.86
N VAL A 45 -3.90 -4.64 0.46
CA VAL A 45 -5.09 -5.19 1.11
C VAL A 45 -6.31 -4.31 0.85
N VAL A 46 -6.17 -2.99 1.00
CA VAL A 46 -7.26 -2.03 0.75
C VAL A 46 -7.72 -2.09 -0.71
N PHE A 47 -6.79 -2.19 -1.67
CA PHE A 47 -7.16 -2.34 -3.09
C PHE A 47 -7.98 -3.61 -3.33
N ILE A 48 -7.55 -4.75 -2.79
CA ILE A 48 -8.28 -6.02 -2.94
C ILE A 48 -9.64 -5.95 -2.25
N ALA A 49 -9.71 -5.44 -1.02
CA ALA A 49 -10.95 -5.30 -0.26
C ALA A 49 -11.97 -4.41 -0.99
N GLY A 50 -11.54 -3.25 -1.51
CA GLY A 50 -12.40 -2.35 -2.27
C GLY A 50 -12.96 -2.99 -3.54
N GLN A 51 -12.18 -3.84 -4.21
CA GLN A 51 -12.66 -4.59 -5.38
C GLN A 51 -13.69 -5.67 -5.00
N ILE A 52 -13.53 -6.33 -3.85
CA ILE A 52 -14.50 -7.31 -3.36
C ILE A 52 -15.82 -6.62 -2.99
N SER A 53 -15.76 -5.50 -2.27
CA SER A 53 -16.95 -4.74 -1.88
C SER A 53 -17.71 -4.20 -3.08
N GLY A 54 -17.04 -3.56 -4.05
CA GLY A 54 -17.71 -3.03 -5.24
C GLY A 54 -18.34 -4.10 -6.12
N LYS A 55 -17.77 -5.32 -6.16
CA LYS A 55 -18.35 -6.46 -6.88
C LYS A 55 -19.60 -7.04 -6.18
N GLN A 56 -19.76 -6.79 -4.88
CA GLN A 56 -20.94 -7.19 -4.12
C GLN A 56 -22.13 -6.25 -4.36
N GLU A 57 -21.87 -4.96 -4.60
CA GLU A 57 -22.90 -3.97 -4.92
C GLU A 57 -23.49 -4.17 -6.33
N ASP A 58 -22.64 -4.45 -7.33
CA ASP A 58 -23.06 -4.72 -8.72
C ASP A 58 -24.01 -5.92 -8.86
N LYS A 59 -23.92 -6.93 -7.98
CA LYS A 59 -24.80 -8.10 -7.99
C LYS A 59 -26.13 -7.91 -7.25
N ARG A 60 -26.31 -6.79 -6.54
CA ARG A 60 -27.54 -6.46 -5.79
C ARG A 60 -28.43 -5.46 -6.52
N GLY A 61 -27.94 -4.84 -7.60
CA GLY A 61 -28.67 -3.88 -8.44
C GLY A 61 -29.43 -4.52 -9.58
#